data_AF-A0A1W5ZWT9-F1
#
_entry.id   AF-A0A1W5ZWT9-F1
#
_cell.length_a   1.000
_cell.length_b   1.000
_cell.length_c   1.000
_cell.angle_alpha   90.00
_cell.angle_beta   90.00
_cell.angle_gamma   90.00
#
_symmetry.space_group_name_H-M   'P 1'
#
loop_
_entity.id
_entity.type
_entity.pdbx_description
1 polymer ?
#
loop_
_entity_poly.entity_id
_entity_poly.type
_entity_poly.pdbx_seq_one_letter_code
_entity_poly.pdbx_strand_id
1 'polypeptide(L)' 'MASKREWHVIFLLDSKRVVTHDLELSEDMNEREATEFIVKQLDRGTWWFLEDGVALHTSGVESFYLDRCAKRTRFSRD' A
#
# COMPACT_ATOMS: atom_id res chain seq x y z
N MET A 1 23.77 1.82 -9.46
CA MET A 1 22.85 2.18 -8.36
C MET A 1 21.54 1.55 -8.75
N ALA A 2 21.02 0.59 -7.97
CA ALA A 2 19.65 0.13 -8.19
C ALA A 2 18.78 1.36 -7.95
N SER A 3 18.10 1.83 -8.98
CA SER A 3 17.14 2.89 -8.80
C SER A 3 15.96 2.29 -7.99
N LYS A 4 15.03 3.09 -7.48
CA LYS A 4 13.92 2.59 -6.65
C LYS A 4 12.63 3.10 -7.25
N ARG A 5 11.55 2.33 -7.10
CA ARG A 5 10.23 2.78 -7.53
C ARG A 5 9.39 3.14 -6.31
N GLU A 6 8.93 4.38 -6.30
CA GLU A 6 8.05 4.93 -5.27
C GLU A 6 6.59 4.58 -5.59
N TRP A 7 5.85 4.12 -4.59
CA TRP A 7 4.43 3.77 -4.67
C TRP A 7 3.64 4.58 -3.63
N HIS A 8 2.73 5.43 -4.09
CA HIS A 8 1.83 6.16 -3.21
C HIS A 8 0.72 5.21 -2.73
N VAL A 9 0.72 4.83 -1.46
CA VAL A 9 -0.22 3.87 -0.89
C VAL A 9 -1.12 4.55 0.13
N ILE A 10 -2.41 4.24 0.07
CA ILE A 10 -3.41 4.72 1.02
C ILE A 10 -3.99 3.51 1.75
N PHE A 11 -3.79 3.47 3.06
CA PHE A 11 -4.35 2.48 3.98
C PHE A 11 -5.60 3.03 4.66
N LEU A 12 -6.68 2.24 4.62
CA LEU A 12 -7.93 2.49 5.33
C LEU A 12 -7.95 1.61 6.58
N LEU A 13 -7.97 2.23 7.75
CA LEU A 13 -7.96 1.53 9.03
C LEU A 13 -9.37 1.36 9.59
N ASP A 14 -9.58 0.30 10.37
CA ASP A 14 -10.84 0.01 11.10
C ASP A 14 -11.30 1.14 12.03
N SER A 15 -10.33 1.90 12.55
CA SER A 15 -10.53 3.11 13.33
C SER A 15 -11.10 4.30 12.54
N LYS A 16 -11.42 4.13 11.25
CA LYS A 16 -11.81 5.17 10.30
C LYS A 16 -10.71 6.19 9.99
N ARG A 17 -9.47 5.88 10.36
CA ARG A 17 -8.29 6.68 10.03
C ARG A 17 -7.77 6.29 8.65
N VAL A 18 -7.22 7.28 7.96
CA VAL A 18 -6.55 7.09 6.68
C VAL A 18 -5.06 7.37 6.90
N VAL A 19 -4.22 6.47 6.41
CA VAL A 19 -2.76 6.63 6.41
C VAL A 19 -2.31 6.64 4.96
N THR A 20 -1.70 7.74 4.54
CA THR A 20 -1.11 7.90 3.21
C THR A 20 0.40 7.85 3.36
N HIS A 21 1.07 7.02 2.55
CA HIS A 21 2.51 6.82 2.65
C HIS A 21 3.14 6.50 1.30
N ASP A 22 4.35 7.00 1.06
CA ASP A 22 5.15 6.67 -0.11
C ASP A 22 6.06 5.46 0.20
N LEU A 23 5.81 4.34 -0.47
CA LEU A 23 6.62 3.12 -0.32
C LEU A 23 7.73 3.09 -1.37
N GLU A 24 8.97 3.19 -0.91
CA GLU A 24 10.14 2.87 -1.74
C GLU A 24 10.34 1.35 -1.84
N LEU A 25 9.89 0.73 -2.93
CA LEU A 25 10.12 -0.69 -3.20
C LEU A 25 11.29 -0.89 -4.16
N SER A 26 11.97 -2.05 -4.03
CA SER A 26 13.11 -2.41 -4.90
C SER A 26 12.73 -2.36 -6.36
N GLU A 27 13.71 -2.10 -7.21
CA GLU A 27 13.44 -1.82 -8.60
C GLU A 27 12.91 -2.99 -9.42
N ASP A 28 12.13 -2.61 -10.44
CA ASP A 28 11.37 -3.43 -11.38
C ASP A 28 10.04 -4.01 -10.90
N MET A 29 9.60 -3.72 -9.67
CA MET A 29 8.23 -4.10 -9.30
C MET A 29 7.20 -3.37 -10.18
N ASN A 30 6.28 -4.14 -10.75
CA ASN A 30 5.06 -3.64 -11.38
C ASN A 30 3.93 -3.52 -10.34
N GLU A 31 2.78 -2.96 -10.75
CA GLU A 31 1.65 -2.68 -9.84
C GLU A 31 1.12 -3.95 -9.15
N ARG A 32 1.08 -5.06 -9.89
CA ARG A 32 0.66 -6.35 -9.34
C ARG A 32 1.64 -6.84 -8.30
N GLU A 33 2.94 -6.80 -8.58
CA GLU A 33 3.98 -7.24 -7.66
C GLU A 33 4.02 -6.38 -6.39
N ALA A 34 3.87 -5.06 -6.53
CA ALA A 34 3.77 -4.14 -5.40
C ALA A 34 2.53 -4.44 -4.55
N THR A 35 1.38 -4.69 -5.18
CA THR A 35 0.14 -5.08 -4.49
C THR A 35 0.32 -6.40 -3.75
N GLU A 36 0.88 -7.43 -4.40
CA GLU A 36 1.16 -8.73 -3.78
C GLU A 36 2.14 -8.60 -2.60
N PHE A 37 3.13 -7.71 -2.69
CA PHE A 37 4.03 -7.42 -1.59
C PHE A 37 3.29 -6.81 -0.41
N ILE A 38 2.44 -5.80 -0.64
CA ILE A 38 1.65 -5.14 0.41
C ILE A 38 0.73 -6.15 1.09
N VAL A 39 -0.01 -6.96 0.32
CA VAL A 39 -0.88 -8.02 0.87
C VAL A 39 -0.07 -8.97 1.78
N LYS A 40 1.10 -9.43 1.32
CA LYS A 40 1.97 -10.30 2.13
C LYS A 40 2.49 -9.63 3.40
N GLN A 41 2.68 -8.31 3.42
CA GLN A 41 3.00 -7.59 4.66
C GLN A 41 1.79 -7.54 5.58
N LEU A 42 0.60 -7.25 5.03
CA LEU A 42 -0.62 -7.13 5.82
C LEU A 42 -0.99 -8.46 6.51
N ASP A 43 -0.82 -9.58 5.82
CA ASP A 43 -1.11 -10.93 6.33
C ASP A 43 -0.23 -11.36 7.51
N ARG A 44 0.87 -10.66 7.80
CA ARG A 44 1.79 -11.02 8.90
C ARG A 44 1.15 -10.85 10.28
N GLY A 45 0.13 -10.01 10.41
CA GLY A 45 -0.50 -9.70 11.71
C GLY A 45 0.45 -9.02 12.71
N THR A 46 1.44 -8.26 12.23
CA THR A 46 2.45 -7.60 13.07
C THR A 46 2.49 -6.09 12.83
N TRP A 47 3.35 -5.37 13.55
CA TRP A 47 3.68 -3.99 13.21
C TRP A 47 4.48 -3.94 11.91
N TRP A 48 4.02 -3.10 10.98
CA TRP A 48 4.78 -2.70 9.81
C TRP A 48 5.29 -1.28 10.02
N PHE A 49 6.61 -1.15 10.10
CA PHE A 49 7.31 0.12 10.17
C PHE A 49 7.55 0.61 8.75
N LEU A 50 6.87 1.69 8.42
CA LEU A 50 7.05 2.45 7.20
C LEU A 50 8.17 3.46 7.42
N GLU A 51 8.61 4.09 6.33
CA GLU A 51 9.59 5.18 6.39
C GLU A 51 9.02 6.40 7.15
N ASP A 52 9.85 7.37 7.50
CA ASP A 52 9.47 8.59 8.22
C ASP A 52 8.80 8.38 9.60
N GLY A 53 9.04 7.25 10.24
CA GLY A 53 8.57 6.96 11.60
C GLY A 53 7.08 6.61 11.69
N VAL A 54 6.45 6.32 10.55
CA VAL A 54 5.08 5.82 10.51
C VAL A 54 5.07 4.32 10.82
N ALA A 55 4.21 3.89 11.74
CA ALA A 55 4.01 2.48 12.02
C ALA A 55 2.51 2.16 12.02
N LEU A 56 2.15 1.04 11.41
CA LEU A 56 0.79 0.53 11.39
C LEU A 56 0.75 -0.91 11.86
N HIS A 57 -0.27 -1.26 12.64
CA HIS A 57 -0.55 -2.65 12.97
C HIS A 57 -1.33 -3.26 11.82
N THR A 58 -0.81 -4.32 11.19
CA THR A 58 -1.38 -4.78 9.92
C THR A 58 -2.79 -5.34 10.04
N SER A 59 -3.16 -5.89 11.21
CA SER A 59 -4.52 -6.35 11.46
C SER A 59 -5.55 -5.21 11.56
N GLY A 60 -5.11 -3.96 11.72
CA GLY A 60 -5.99 -2.79 11.77
C GLY A 60 -6.28 -2.20 10.39
N VAL A 61 -5.67 -2.74 9.32
CA VAL A 61 -5.92 -2.32 7.94
C VAL A 61 -7.11 -3.10 7.39
N GLU A 62 -8.20 -2.40 7.08
CA GLU A 62 -9.38 -2.99 6.43
C GLU A 62 -9.19 -3.13 4.93
N SER A 63 -8.57 -2.13 4.31
CA SER A 63 -8.27 -2.12 2.88
C SER A 63 -7.14 -1.14 2.55
N PHE A 64 -6.57 -1.28 1.36
CA PHE A 64 -5.59 -0.33 0.84
C PHE A 64 -5.76 -0.15 -0.67
N TYR A 65 -5.22 0.94 -1.21
CA TYR A 65 -5.10 1.12 -2.65
C TYR A 65 -3.84 1.92 -3.01
N LEU A 66 -3.36 1.71 -4.24
CA LEU A 66 -2.26 2.46 -4.83
C LEU A 66 -2.83 3.69 -5.53
N ASP A 67 -2.57 4.87 -5.00
CA ASP A 67 -2.98 6.11 -5.65
C ASP A 67 -2.21 6.29 -6.96
N ARG A 68 -2.85 6.93 -7.94
CA ARG A 68 -2.33 7.12 -9.32
C ARG A 68 -2.11 5.84 -10.14
N CYS A 69 -2.31 4.65 -9.57
CA CYS A 69 -2.35 3.37 -10.28
C CYS A 69 -3.75 3.00 -10.80
N ALA A 70 -4.79 3.65 -10.27
CA ALA A 70 -6.14 3.53 -10.81
C ALA A 70 -6.23 4.16 -12.22
N LYS A 71 -5.86 3.40 -13.27
CA LYS A 71 -6.20 3.73 -14.65
C LYS A 71 -7.70 3.60 -14.84
N ARG A 72 -8.46 4.61 -14.40
CA ARG A 72 -9.94 4.63 -14.39
C ARG A 72 -10.54 3.42 -13.68
N THR A 73 -11.00 3.61 -12.46
CA THR A 73 -12.07 2.79 -11.91
C THR A 73 -13.30 2.97 -12.82
N ARG A 74 -13.49 2.10 -13.81
CA ARG A 74 -14.78 1.96 -14.48
C ARG A 74 -15.69 1.30 -13.44
N PHE A 75 -16.43 2.11 -12.71
CA PHE A 75 -17.66 1.62 -12.11
C PHE A 75 -18.50 1.08 -13.26
N SER A 76 -18.68 -0.24 -13.33
CA SER A 76 -19.75 -0.82 -14.16
C SER A 76 -21.06 -0.31 -13.56
N ARG A 77 -21.57 0.79 -14.09
CA ARG A 77 -23.00 1.07 -14.03
C ARG A 77 -23.62 0.44 -15.26
N ASP A 78 -24.52 -0.48 -14.97
CA ASP A 78 -25.42 -1.25 -15.83
C ASP A 78 -24.82 -2.39 -16.66
#